data_AF-A0A353PWD6-F1
#
_entry.id   AF-A0A353PWD6-F1
#
_cell.length_a   1.000
_cell.length_b   1.000
_cell.length_c   1.000
_cell.angle_alpha   90.00
_cell.angle_beta   90.00
_cell.angle_gamma   90.00
#
_symmetry.space_group_name_H-M   'P 1'
#
loop_
_entity.id
_entity.type
_entity.pdbx_description
1 polymer ?
#
loop_
_entity_poly.entity_id
_entity_poly.type
_entity_poly.pdbx_seq_one_letter_code
_entity_poly.pdbx_strand_id
1 'polypeptide(L)'
;HGTEMAGVAIYNDLKSKLIEKNNITISHKIESVKILPPKGENPIKLYGAITEQAVALAEISNPNVDRTLCMAVTAPKFNTKDGSPTSWSAAVDSITSGANEKGEKRLFFISAGNVQPLELSNSQYPDSSIIHGVENPGQSWNAITVGAVSNDIQINSPTYKGFKPVADVGELSPYSSTSVTWDNKWPIKPEILLDGGNMATNGVDYTECEDLSILTTYHKHLIRPFSTIHGTSSAVAKAAWMAAQIYEEYPGIWPETVRALLVHSARWTDAMRKQFCTEDSKTKGRRLLLRSCGYGIPDLDKAIQCANNSVNLVIQDELQPFKKDKMNEMHLHKLPWPKDVLQSLGETEATIRVTLSYFIEPGPGEVGWKDKYRYPSCGLRFDVINSNETLEDFKKRINVKMREKKEDRGDGSSREWYLGVVNRDTGSIHSDFCNDLAVNLCDANQVAVYPVIGWWRERSHLGKHKEKLRYSLVVSIETPEVNTDLYTPIVTEITNSTPVEVMISR
;
A
#
# COMPACT_ATOMS: atom_id res chain seq x y z
N HIS A 1 -11.11 22.87 0.59
CA HIS A 1 -10.79 21.43 0.64
C HIS A 1 -10.51 20.81 -0.72
N GLY A 2 -11.48 20.52 -1.60
CA GLY A 2 -11.19 19.86 -2.89
C GLY A 2 -10.15 20.58 -3.78
N THR A 3 -10.18 21.92 -3.86
CA THR A 3 -9.13 22.68 -4.58
C THR A 3 -7.76 22.60 -3.92
N GLU A 4 -7.72 22.53 -2.59
CA GLU A 4 -6.46 22.39 -1.84
C GLU A 4 -5.84 21.00 -2.07
N MET A 5 -6.67 19.95 -2.14
CA MET A 5 -6.20 18.63 -2.57
C MET A 5 -5.69 18.65 -4.01
N ALA A 6 -6.41 19.30 -4.93
CA ALA A 6 -6.00 19.39 -6.33
C ALA A 6 -4.64 20.08 -6.48
N GLY A 7 -4.36 21.14 -5.71
CA GLY A 7 -3.05 21.78 -5.73
C GLY A 7 -1.92 20.84 -5.31
N VAL A 8 -2.10 20.03 -4.26
CA VAL A 8 -1.11 19.02 -3.87
C VAL A 8 -1.00 17.91 -4.92
N ALA A 9 -2.13 17.43 -5.44
CA ALA A 9 -2.16 16.38 -6.46
C ALA A 9 -1.53 16.82 -7.79
N ILE A 10 -1.49 18.11 -8.11
CA ILE A 10 -0.87 18.66 -9.32
C ILE A 10 0.62 18.94 -9.09
N TYR A 11 0.96 19.64 -8.01
CA TYR A 11 2.28 20.25 -7.83
C TYR A 11 3.19 19.51 -6.85
N ASN A 12 2.65 18.58 -6.04
CA ASN A 12 3.31 17.92 -4.91
C ASN A 12 3.86 18.91 -3.87
N ASP A 13 5.02 19.50 -4.13
CA ASP A 13 5.66 20.53 -3.31
C ASP A 13 5.60 21.89 -4.01
N LEU A 14 4.45 22.54 -3.89
CA LEU A 14 4.23 23.87 -4.48
C LEU A 14 5.21 24.92 -3.92
N LYS A 15 5.67 24.78 -2.68
CA LYS A 15 6.62 25.72 -2.05
C LYS A 15 7.95 25.70 -2.79
N SER A 16 8.52 24.52 -3.01
CA SER A 16 9.77 24.37 -3.78
C SER A 16 9.60 24.86 -5.21
N LYS A 17 8.48 24.56 -5.86
CA LYS A 17 8.19 25.01 -7.23
C LYS A 17 8.03 26.53 -7.40
N LEU A 18 7.64 27.26 -6.36
CA LEU A 18 7.59 28.73 -6.39
C LEU A 18 8.96 29.39 -6.18
N ILE A 19 9.89 28.69 -5.54
CA ILE A 19 11.26 29.18 -5.31
C ILE A 19 12.12 28.96 -6.57
N GLU A 20 11.88 27.85 -7.28
CA GLU A 20 12.51 27.55 -8.56
C GLU A 20 12.09 28.53 -9.67
N LYS A 21 13.00 28.85 -10.62
CA LYS A 21 12.70 29.71 -11.79
C LYS A 21 12.42 28.92 -13.08
N ASN A 22 12.30 27.60 -12.98
CA ASN A 22 12.15 26.72 -14.12
C ASN A 22 10.68 26.53 -14.48
N ASN A 23 10.42 26.22 -15.75
CA ASN A 23 9.08 25.78 -16.16
C ASN A 23 8.74 24.45 -15.49
N ILE A 24 7.49 24.30 -15.05
CA ILE A 24 6.98 23.08 -14.44
C ILE A 24 6.25 22.27 -15.51
N THR A 25 6.64 21.01 -15.69
CA THR A 25 5.91 20.06 -16.52
C THR A 25 4.88 19.33 -15.66
N ILE A 26 3.62 19.30 -16.09
CA ILE A 26 2.55 18.52 -15.47
C ILE A 26 2.09 17.49 -16.50
N SER A 27 2.18 16.22 -16.15
CA SER A 27 1.94 15.09 -17.04
C SER A 27 0.55 14.45 -16.91
N HIS A 28 -0.20 14.85 -15.88
CA HIS A 28 -1.52 14.33 -15.58
C HIS A 28 -2.58 15.43 -15.52
N LYS A 29 -3.85 15.02 -15.40
CA LYS A 29 -5.01 15.91 -15.28
C LYS A 29 -5.78 15.59 -14.01
N ILE A 30 -6.58 16.55 -13.56
CA ILE A 30 -7.48 16.38 -12.42
C ILE A 30 -8.92 16.30 -12.90
N GLU A 31 -9.63 15.28 -12.43
CA GLU A 31 -11.08 15.17 -12.48
C GLU A 31 -11.63 15.38 -11.06
N SER A 32 -12.77 16.07 -10.92
CA SER A 32 -13.37 16.32 -9.60
C SER A 32 -14.84 15.96 -9.60
N VAL A 33 -15.24 15.16 -8.63
CA VAL A 33 -16.63 14.77 -8.40
C VAL A 33 -16.98 15.07 -6.95
N LYS A 34 -18.09 15.80 -6.74
CA LYS A 34 -18.56 16.19 -5.41
C LYS A 34 -19.52 15.14 -4.86
N ILE A 35 -19.14 14.49 -3.75
CA ILE A 35 -19.97 13.46 -3.08
C ILE A 35 -20.73 13.97 -1.84
N LEU A 36 -20.32 15.12 -1.29
CA LEU A 36 -20.99 15.72 -0.12
C LEU A 36 -22.15 16.62 -0.55
N PRO A 37 -23.32 16.57 0.13
CA PRO A 37 -24.44 17.41 -0.22
C PRO A 37 -24.15 18.89 0.13
N PRO A 38 -24.81 19.87 -0.53
CA PRO A 38 -24.66 21.28 -0.18
C PRO A 38 -25.09 21.62 1.26
N LYS A 39 -26.02 20.84 1.83
CA LYS A 39 -26.53 20.97 3.20
C LYS A 39 -26.83 19.58 3.78
N GLY A 40 -26.63 19.42 5.08
CA GLY A 40 -26.90 18.17 5.79
C GLY A 40 -25.85 17.08 5.54
N GLU A 41 -26.24 15.83 5.78
CA GLU A 41 -25.38 14.65 5.63
C GLU A 41 -26.05 13.64 4.71
N ASN A 42 -25.26 12.86 3.97
CA ASN A 42 -25.79 11.73 3.22
C ASN A 42 -26.24 10.63 4.19
N PRO A 43 -27.34 9.91 3.91
CA PRO A 43 -27.67 8.70 4.65
C PRO A 43 -26.55 7.66 4.54
N ILE A 44 -26.12 7.09 5.68
CA ILE A 44 -25.02 6.11 5.74
C ILE A 44 -25.15 4.95 4.74
N LYS A 45 -26.37 4.41 4.59
CA LYS A 45 -26.67 3.31 3.67
C LYS A 45 -26.38 3.64 2.19
N LEU A 46 -26.19 4.91 1.86
CA LEU A 46 -25.91 5.39 0.51
C LEU A 46 -24.42 5.71 0.29
N TYR A 47 -23.56 5.63 1.30
CA TYR A 47 -22.14 5.99 1.14
C TYR A 47 -21.45 5.17 0.02
N GLY A 48 -21.67 3.85 0.00
CA GLY A 48 -21.19 2.98 -1.07
C GLY A 48 -21.73 3.37 -2.43
N ALA A 49 -23.05 3.48 -2.58
CA ALA A 49 -23.70 3.82 -3.84
C ALA A 49 -23.30 5.20 -4.38
N ILE A 50 -23.13 6.20 -3.51
CA ILE A 50 -22.66 7.54 -3.90
C ILE A 50 -21.23 7.48 -4.40
N THR A 51 -20.38 6.65 -3.78
CA THR A 51 -18.99 6.45 -4.20
C THR A 51 -18.92 5.75 -5.56
N GLU A 52 -19.68 4.68 -5.75
CA GLU A 52 -19.81 3.98 -7.04
C GLU A 52 -20.30 4.94 -8.14
N GLN A 53 -21.35 5.72 -7.87
CA GLN A 53 -21.87 6.69 -8.82
C GLN A 53 -20.83 7.78 -9.16
N ALA A 54 -20.05 8.24 -8.18
CA ALA A 54 -19.03 9.25 -8.40
C ALA A 54 -17.92 8.76 -9.34
N VAL A 55 -17.49 7.51 -9.17
CA VAL A 55 -16.51 6.86 -10.06
C VAL A 55 -17.09 6.70 -11.45
N ALA A 56 -18.32 6.18 -11.56
CA ALA A 56 -18.98 6.00 -12.85
C ALA A 56 -19.15 7.32 -13.63
N LEU A 57 -19.44 8.43 -12.94
CA LEU A 57 -19.54 9.75 -13.59
C LEU A 57 -18.22 10.20 -14.24
N ALA A 58 -17.09 10.00 -13.56
CA ALA A 58 -15.77 10.33 -14.12
C ALA A 58 -15.46 9.44 -15.33
N GLU A 59 -15.74 8.15 -15.24
CA GLU A 59 -15.49 7.17 -16.31
C GLU A 59 -16.37 7.39 -17.53
N ILE A 60 -17.65 7.73 -17.35
CA ILE A 60 -18.55 8.10 -18.45
C ILE A 60 -18.04 9.37 -19.14
N SER A 61 -17.53 10.34 -18.37
CA SER A 61 -17.01 11.59 -18.94
C SER A 61 -15.71 11.38 -19.71
N ASN A 62 -14.85 10.45 -19.27
CA ASN A 62 -13.55 10.17 -19.88
C ASN A 62 -13.26 8.65 -19.86
N PRO A 63 -13.79 7.86 -20.82
CA PRO A 63 -13.78 6.40 -20.74
C PRO A 63 -12.41 5.77 -21.02
N ASN A 64 -11.53 6.45 -21.75
CA ASN A 64 -10.28 5.86 -22.26
C ASN A 64 -9.02 6.35 -21.52
N VAL A 65 -9.17 6.99 -20.36
CA VAL A 65 -8.02 7.51 -19.60
C VAL A 65 -7.68 6.57 -18.45
N ASP A 66 -6.38 6.32 -18.26
CA ASP A 66 -5.88 5.71 -17.05
C ASP A 66 -6.10 6.66 -15.88
N ARG A 67 -6.60 6.12 -14.77
CA ARG A 67 -7.05 6.93 -13.63
C ARG A 67 -6.64 6.35 -12.30
N THR A 68 -6.34 7.26 -11.40
CA THR A 68 -6.21 7.00 -9.97
C THR A 68 -7.34 7.70 -9.24
N LEU A 69 -8.07 6.97 -8.39
CA LEU A 69 -9.12 7.53 -7.54
C LEU A 69 -8.51 7.99 -6.22
N CYS A 70 -8.91 9.18 -5.75
CA CYS A 70 -8.42 9.76 -4.50
C CYS A 70 -9.58 10.36 -3.71
N MET A 71 -9.78 9.91 -2.48
CA MET A 71 -10.83 10.38 -1.60
C MET A 71 -10.30 10.72 -0.21
N ALA A 72 -10.53 11.96 0.22
CA ALA A 72 -10.25 12.41 1.58
C ALA A 72 -11.52 12.63 2.42
N VAL A 73 -12.59 11.90 2.09
CA VAL A 73 -13.84 11.91 2.84
C VAL A 73 -13.93 10.59 3.60
N THR A 74 -13.96 10.69 4.92
CA THR A 74 -14.07 9.56 5.85
C THR A 74 -15.14 9.82 6.90
N ALA A 75 -15.53 8.78 7.65
CA ALA A 75 -16.56 8.86 8.68
C ALA A 75 -16.12 8.17 9.98
N PRO A 76 -15.88 8.93 11.07
CA PRO A 76 -15.49 8.35 12.37
C PRO A 76 -16.71 7.78 13.15
N LYS A 77 -17.91 8.36 12.98
CA LYS A 77 -19.12 7.99 13.75
C LYS A 77 -19.67 6.59 13.45
N PHE A 78 -19.36 6.06 12.27
CA PHE A 78 -19.89 4.79 11.79
C PHE A 78 -18.77 3.80 11.48
N ASN A 79 -17.72 3.88 12.29
CA ASN A 79 -16.53 3.08 12.16
C ASN A 79 -16.69 1.74 12.88
N THR A 80 -15.99 0.73 12.41
CA THR A 80 -15.84 -0.54 13.15
C THR A 80 -14.73 -0.39 14.17
N LYS A 81 -14.94 -0.91 15.38
CA LYS A 81 -13.94 -0.83 16.45
C LYS A 81 -12.79 -1.82 16.26
N ASP A 82 -13.05 -2.92 15.56
CA ASP A 82 -12.12 -4.02 15.40
C ASP A 82 -11.37 -4.00 14.07
N GLY A 83 -11.71 -3.09 13.14
CA GLY A 83 -11.15 -3.07 11.78
C GLY A 83 -11.89 -3.94 10.76
N SER A 84 -13.05 -4.50 11.13
CA SER A 84 -13.87 -5.25 10.18
C SER A 84 -14.41 -4.36 9.04
N PRO A 85 -14.58 -4.90 7.82
CA PRO A 85 -15.13 -4.15 6.70
C PRO A 85 -16.55 -3.62 6.96
N THR A 86 -16.85 -2.45 6.40
CA THR A 86 -18.18 -1.84 6.35
C THR A 86 -18.79 -1.99 4.95
N SER A 87 -20.08 -1.69 4.77
CA SER A 87 -20.68 -1.59 3.42
C SER A 87 -19.94 -0.61 2.53
N TRP A 88 -19.44 0.48 3.09
CA TRP A 88 -18.74 1.50 2.31
C TRP A 88 -17.35 1.01 1.89
N SER A 89 -16.59 0.39 2.78
CA SER A 89 -15.30 -0.21 2.41
C SER A 89 -15.45 -1.38 1.44
N ALA A 90 -16.54 -2.14 1.54
CA ALA A 90 -16.86 -3.18 0.58
C ALA A 90 -17.28 -2.63 -0.79
N ALA A 91 -18.00 -1.50 -0.84
CA ALA A 91 -18.26 -0.83 -2.11
C ALA A 91 -16.94 -0.38 -2.77
N VAL A 92 -16.00 0.15 -1.99
CA VAL A 92 -14.63 0.46 -2.48
C VAL A 92 -13.92 -0.79 -2.97
N ASP A 93 -13.98 -1.91 -2.24
CA ASP A 93 -13.39 -3.19 -2.68
C ASP A 93 -14.05 -3.71 -3.97
N SER A 94 -15.36 -3.49 -4.14
CA SER A 94 -16.09 -3.84 -5.37
C SER A 94 -15.68 -2.97 -6.56
N ILE A 95 -15.57 -1.65 -6.35
CA ILE A 95 -15.09 -0.68 -7.36
C ILE A 95 -13.69 -1.08 -7.84
N THR A 96 -12.76 -1.26 -6.90
CA THR A 96 -11.34 -1.56 -7.18
C THR A 96 -11.14 -2.91 -7.88
N SER A 97 -11.91 -3.93 -7.49
CA SER A 97 -11.86 -5.26 -8.11
C SER A 97 -12.72 -5.39 -9.38
N GLY A 98 -13.59 -4.42 -9.67
CA GLY A 98 -14.55 -4.51 -10.78
C GLY A 98 -15.59 -5.61 -10.60
N ALA A 99 -15.89 -6.03 -9.36
CA ALA A 99 -16.76 -7.17 -9.07
C ALA A 99 -18.19 -6.99 -9.59
N ASN A 100 -18.67 -5.74 -9.61
CA ASN A 100 -20.02 -5.37 -10.08
C ASN A 100 -20.06 -4.97 -11.57
N GLU A 101 -18.94 -5.01 -12.29
CA GLU A 101 -18.81 -4.46 -13.64
C GLU A 101 -18.04 -5.43 -14.56
N LYS A 102 -17.62 -4.98 -15.75
CA LYS A 102 -16.89 -5.79 -16.75
C LYS A 102 -15.45 -6.18 -16.32
N GLY A 103 -15.17 -6.22 -15.02
CA GLY A 103 -13.89 -6.63 -14.45
C GLY A 103 -12.79 -5.57 -14.51
N GLU A 104 -13.11 -4.30 -14.75
CA GLU A 104 -12.14 -3.19 -14.75
C GLU A 104 -11.56 -2.98 -13.33
N LYS A 105 -10.24 -2.89 -13.24
CA LYS A 105 -9.50 -2.77 -11.98
C LYS A 105 -9.11 -1.31 -11.77
N ARG A 106 -9.22 -0.83 -10.53
CA ARG A 106 -9.01 0.60 -10.22
C ARG A 106 -8.10 0.77 -9.03
N LEU A 107 -7.14 1.68 -9.15
CA LEU A 107 -6.33 2.14 -8.02
C LEU A 107 -7.11 3.19 -7.24
N PHE A 108 -7.26 2.99 -5.93
CA PHE A 108 -8.02 3.89 -5.06
C PHE A 108 -7.22 4.21 -3.80
N PHE A 109 -7.00 5.50 -3.56
CA PHE A 109 -6.43 6.05 -2.33
C PHE A 109 -7.51 6.66 -1.43
N ILE A 110 -7.42 6.34 -0.13
CA ILE A 110 -8.32 6.86 0.92
C ILE A 110 -7.46 7.47 2.04
N SER A 111 -7.82 8.66 2.53
CA SER A 111 -7.16 9.22 3.72
C SER A 111 -7.45 8.38 4.96
N ALA A 112 -6.51 8.24 5.89
CA ALA A 112 -6.71 7.45 7.10
C ALA A 112 -7.75 8.01 8.10
N GLY A 113 -8.10 9.29 7.99
CA GLY A 113 -8.86 10.02 9.02
C GLY A 113 -7.94 10.94 9.82
N ASN A 114 -8.51 11.83 10.63
CA ASN A 114 -7.72 12.83 11.36
C ASN A 114 -8.05 12.84 12.85
N VAL A 115 -7.03 12.63 13.68
CA VAL A 115 -7.07 12.99 15.10
C VAL A 115 -7.30 14.49 15.22
N GLN A 116 -8.28 14.89 16.03
CA GLN A 116 -8.61 16.29 16.26
C GLN A 116 -7.82 16.87 17.44
N PRO A 117 -7.50 18.17 17.46
CA PRO A 117 -6.75 18.80 18.56
C PRO A 117 -7.32 18.52 19.96
N LEU A 118 -8.65 18.45 20.08
CA LEU A 118 -9.33 18.11 21.35
C LEU A 118 -8.99 16.70 21.86
N GLU A 119 -8.73 15.75 20.95
CA GLU A 119 -8.33 14.39 21.32
C GLU A 119 -6.91 14.36 21.90
N LEU A 120 -6.00 15.20 21.38
CA LEU A 120 -4.64 15.33 21.92
C LEU A 120 -4.61 15.94 23.33
N SER A 121 -5.59 16.78 23.68
CA SER A 121 -5.76 17.26 25.06
C SER A 121 -6.16 16.16 26.02
N ASN A 122 -6.82 15.09 25.54
CA ASN A 122 -7.29 13.97 26.37
C ASN A 122 -6.29 12.81 26.45
N SER A 123 -5.51 12.60 25.39
CA SER A 123 -4.48 11.56 25.30
C SER A 123 -3.25 12.16 24.60
N GLN A 124 -2.10 12.11 25.26
CA GLN A 124 -0.90 12.74 24.72
C GLN A 124 -0.41 12.02 23.46
N TYR A 125 0.21 12.78 22.56
CA TYR A 125 0.88 12.19 21.40
C TYR A 125 2.05 11.28 21.84
N PRO A 126 2.24 10.08 21.24
CA PRO A 126 1.51 9.53 20.09
C PRO A 126 0.29 8.66 20.43
N ASP A 127 -0.08 8.51 21.70
CA ASP A 127 -1.18 7.64 22.12
C ASP A 127 -2.53 8.05 21.49
N SER A 128 -2.76 9.35 21.27
CA SER A 128 -3.94 9.84 20.55
C SER A 128 -4.11 9.22 19.15
N SER A 129 -3.02 9.12 18.39
CA SER A 129 -2.99 8.46 17.08
C SER A 129 -3.16 6.93 17.17
N ILE A 130 -2.65 6.33 18.24
CA ILE A 130 -2.80 4.89 18.51
C ILE A 130 -4.26 4.53 18.78
N ILE A 131 -4.94 5.31 19.63
CA ILE A 131 -6.33 5.04 20.02
C ILE A 131 -7.33 5.44 18.94
N HIS A 132 -7.00 6.44 18.12
CA HIS A 132 -7.84 6.86 17.01
C HIS A 132 -7.64 5.91 15.82
N GLY A 133 -8.59 4.97 15.70
CA GLY A 133 -8.60 4.00 14.62
C GLY A 133 -8.82 4.64 13.25
N VAL A 134 -8.17 4.10 12.21
CA VAL A 134 -8.43 4.46 10.80
C VAL A 134 -9.93 4.49 10.51
N GLU A 135 -10.39 5.57 9.88
CA GLU A 135 -11.81 5.84 9.68
C GLU A 135 -12.41 5.10 8.48
N ASN A 136 -13.73 4.90 8.50
CA ASN A 136 -14.49 4.33 7.39
C ASN A 136 -14.42 5.24 6.15
N PRO A 137 -14.07 4.76 4.93
CA PRO A 137 -13.94 3.37 4.47
C PRO A 137 -12.50 2.83 4.37
N GLY A 138 -11.57 3.37 5.15
CA GLY A 138 -10.16 2.98 5.17
C GLY A 138 -9.89 1.52 5.55
N GLN A 139 -10.89 0.74 5.95
CA GLN A 139 -10.80 -0.73 6.14
C GLN A 139 -10.73 -1.51 4.82
N SER A 140 -11.02 -0.88 3.67
CA SER A 140 -11.01 -1.53 2.36
C SER A 140 -9.72 -2.33 2.17
N TRP A 141 -9.85 -3.58 1.73
CA TRP A 141 -8.70 -4.45 1.53
C TRP A 141 -7.89 -4.02 0.31
N ASN A 142 -8.53 -3.49 -0.72
CA ASN A 142 -7.92 -3.20 -2.01
C ASN A 142 -7.37 -1.77 -2.12
N ALA A 143 -8.05 -0.79 -1.51
CA ALA A 143 -7.58 0.60 -1.53
C ALA A 143 -6.32 0.77 -0.68
N ILE A 144 -5.49 1.73 -1.06
CA ILE A 144 -4.37 2.20 -0.22
C ILE A 144 -4.93 3.25 0.73
N THR A 145 -4.87 2.98 2.02
CA THR A 145 -5.17 3.98 3.04
C THR A 145 -3.89 4.72 3.39
N VAL A 146 -3.95 6.05 3.33
CA VAL A 146 -2.77 6.92 3.45
C VAL A 146 -2.84 7.67 4.77
N GLY A 147 -1.87 7.41 5.65
CA GLY A 147 -1.65 8.18 6.87
C GLY A 147 -0.70 9.35 6.64
N ALA A 148 -0.40 10.07 7.70
CA ALA A 148 0.39 11.29 7.65
C ALA A 148 1.73 11.16 8.39
N VAL A 149 2.81 11.70 7.81
CA VAL A 149 4.11 11.93 8.46
C VAL A 149 4.35 13.44 8.60
N SER A 150 5.08 13.86 9.64
CA SER A 150 5.51 15.25 9.80
C SER A 150 6.92 15.47 9.22
N ASN A 151 7.05 16.42 8.30
CA ASN A 151 8.34 16.73 7.65
C ASN A 151 8.92 18.09 8.07
N ASP A 152 8.14 18.94 8.75
CA ASP A 152 8.57 20.26 9.18
C ASP A 152 8.23 20.47 10.67
N ILE A 153 9.08 21.24 11.33
CA ILE A 153 9.04 21.60 12.74
C ILE A 153 9.21 23.11 12.96
N GLN A 154 9.43 23.88 11.89
CA GLN A 154 9.68 25.31 11.96
C GLN A 154 8.38 26.09 12.12
N ILE A 155 8.28 26.86 13.20
CA ILE A 155 7.19 27.82 13.43
C ILE A 155 7.82 29.22 13.46
N ASN A 156 7.49 30.04 12.46
CA ASN A 156 8.05 31.37 12.27
C ASN A 156 7.03 32.49 12.52
N SER A 157 5.75 32.18 12.35
CA SER A 157 4.65 33.13 12.47
C SER A 157 4.51 33.64 13.91
N PRO A 158 4.53 34.97 14.12
CA PRO A 158 4.37 35.56 15.45
C PRO A 158 3.06 35.17 16.15
N THR A 159 2.03 34.75 15.40
CA THR A 159 0.75 34.25 15.91
C THR A 159 0.92 33.04 16.82
N TYR A 160 1.93 32.22 16.57
CA TYR A 160 2.21 30.98 17.31
C TYR A 160 3.37 31.15 18.30
N LYS A 161 3.63 32.38 18.78
CA LYS A 161 4.69 32.63 19.76
C LYS A 161 4.47 31.77 21.02
N GLY A 162 5.48 30.97 21.38
CA GLY A 162 5.42 30.06 22.52
C GLY A 162 4.85 28.67 22.20
N PHE A 163 4.39 28.45 20.97
CA PHE A 163 4.07 27.12 20.48
C PHE A 163 5.33 26.44 19.94
N LYS A 164 5.32 25.11 20.01
CA LYS A 164 6.30 24.19 19.43
C LYS A 164 5.55 23.13 18.62
N PRO A 165 6.20 22.49 17.63
CA PRO A 165 5.63 21.34 16.93
C PRO A 165 5.33 20.19 17.89
N VAL A 166 4.31 19.38 17.57
CA VAL A 166 3.92 18.22 18.36
C VAL A 166 4.80 17.00 18.06
N ALA A 167 5.00 16.71 16.77
CA ALA A 167 5.88 15.64 16.31
C ALA A 167 7.25 16.20 15.84
N ASP A 168 8.28 15.36 15.86
CA ASP A 168 9.57 15.68 15.23
C ASP A 168 9.59 15.29 13.73
N VAL A 169 10.60 15.72 13.00
CA VAL A 169 10.78 15.39 11.57
C VAL A 169 10.91 13.89 11.38
N GLY A 170 10.08 13.35 10.49
CA GLY A 170 10.05 11.94 10.15
C GLY A 170 9.26 11.08 11.13
N GLU A 171 8.64 11.64 12.18
CA GLU A 171 7.70 10.91 13.04
C GLU A 171 6.28 10.87 12.45
N LEU A 172 5.43 9.98 12.99
CA LEU A 172 4.02 9.94 12.64
C LEU A 172 3.38 11.31 12.90
N SER A 173 2.66 11.85 11.92
CA SER A 173 1.98 13.14 12.13
C SER A 173 0.92 13.01 13.25
N PRO A 174 0.77 14.03 14.12
CA PRO A 174 -0.27 14.03 15.16
C PRO A 174 -1.69 14.01 14.60
N TYR A 175 -1.87 14.26 13.30
CA TYR A 175 -3.15 14.09 12.61
C TYR A 175 -3.44 12.62 12.28
N SER A 176 -2.45 11.74 12.18
CA SER A 176 -2.63 10.42 11.56
C SER A 176 -3.40 9.45 12.46
N SER A 177 -4.40 8.78 11.88
CA SER A 177 -5.08 7.63 12.47
C SER A 177 -4.32 6.31 12.17
N THR A 178 -4.51 5.28 13.00
CA THR A 178 -3.76 4.01 12.90
C THR A 178 -4.65 2.76 13.00
N SER A 179 -4.11 1.55 12.76
CA SER A 179 -4.82 0.28 12.97
C SER A 179 -4.34 -0.49 14.19
N VAL A 180 -3.65 0.16 15.13
CA VAL A 180 -3.07 -0.49 16.32
C VAL A 180 -4.15 -1.18 17.17
N THR A 181 -5.34 -0.59 17.25
CA THR A 181 -6.47 -1.10 18.04
C THR A 181 -7.29 -2.18 17.34
N TRP A 182 -7.00 -2.49 16.08
CA TRP A 182 -7.75 -3.48 15.31
C TRP A 182 -7.36 -4.92 15.67
N ASP A 183 -8.26 -5.86 15.40
CA ASP A 183 -7.93 -7.28 15.49
C ASP A 183 -6.87 -7.64 14.45
N ASN A 184 -5.85 -8.41 14.86
CA ASN A 184 -4.69 -8.76 14.05
C ASN A 184 -5.05 -9.48 12.73
N LYS A 185 -6.25 -10.05 12.62
CA LYS A 185 -6.70 -10.72 11.39
C LYS A 185 -7.05 -9.74 10.24
N TRP A 186 -7.26 -8.46 10.53
CA TRP A 186 -7.64 -7.45 9.55
C TRP A 186 -6.41 -6.80 8.88
N PRO A 187 -6.56 -6.21 7.68
CA PRO A 187 -5.45 -5.61 6.94
C PRO A 187 -4.66 -4.58 7.76
N ILE A 188 -3.38 -4.43 7.43
CA ILE A 188 -2.54 -3.34 7.95
C ILE A 188 -3.02 -2.01 7.39
N LYS A 189 -3.36 -1.04 8.26
CA LYS A 189 -3.77 0.32 7.88
C LYS A 189 -3.12 1.38 8.79
N PRO A 190 -2.76 2.57 8.29
CA PRO A 190 -2.57 2.88 6.86
C PRO A 190 -1.51 1.97 6.23
N GLU A 191 -1.50 1.82 4.91
CA GLU A 191 -0.43 1.08 4.22
C GLU A 191 0.82 1.92 4.01
N ILE A 192 0.67 3.22 3.77
CA ILE A 192 1.77 4.15 3.55
C ILE A 192 1.53 5.47 4.30
N LEU A 193 2.60 6.20 4.53
CA LEU A 193 2.57 7.55 5.08
C LEU A 193 3.13 8.56 4.07
N LEU A 194 2.49 9.71 3.96
CA LEU A 194 2.99 10.84 3.18
C LEU A 194 2.81 12.14 3.97
N ASP A 195 3.47 13.19 3.50
CA ASP A 195 3.48 14.47 4.22
C ASP A 195 2.06 14.96 4.49
N GLY A 196 1.73 15.04 5.78
CA GLY A 196 0.46 15.56 6.28
C GLY A 196 0.63 16.81 7.12
N GLY A 197 1.84 17.33 7.24
CA GLY A 197 2.15 18.42 8.14
C GLY A 197 2.13 18.02 9.61
N ASN A 198 2.09 19.02 10.48
CA ASN A 198 2.24 18.86 11.93
C ASN A 198 1.30 19.82 12.67
N MET A 199 1.01 19.52 13.94
CA MET A 199 0.26 20.40 14.83
C MET A 199 1.22 21.23 15.67
N ALA A 200 0.75 22.36 16.18
CA ALA A 200 1.46 23.17 17.15
C ALA A 200 0.85 23.02 18.54
N THR A 201 1.68 23.04 19.58
CA THR A 201 1.26 23.05 20.98
C THR A 201 2.07 24.02 21.84
N ASN A 202 1.43 24.66 22.81
CA ASN A 202 2.11 25.42 23.87
C ASN A 202 2.30 24.59 25.16
N GLY A 203 2.02 23.29 25.12
CA GLY A 203 2.02 22.37 26.26
C GLY A 203 0.64 22.16 26.92
N VAL A 204 -0.37 22.96 26.55
CA VAL A 204 -1.75 22.85 27.04
C VAL A 204 -2.72 22.74 25.87
N ASP A 205 -2.64 23.67 24.93
CA ASP A 205 -3.46 23.75 23.74
C ASP A 205 -2.78 23.02 22.58
N TYR A 206 -3.62 22.50 21.68
CA TYR A 206 -3.20 21.96 20.39
C TYR A 206 -3.94 22.69 19.29
N THR A 207 -3.26 23.01 18.20
CA THR A 207 -3.86 23.77 17.11
C THR A 207 -3.22 23.46 15.76
N GLU A 208 -3.98 23.74 14.71
CA GLU A 208 -3.50 23.74 13.34
C GLU A 208 -2.54 24.92 13.13
N CYS A 209 -1.46 24.71 12.39
CA CYS A 209 -0.43 25.71 12.16
C CYS A 209 -0.09 25.82 10.68
N GLU A 210 -0.30 27.01 10.10
CA GLU A 210 -0.02 27.24 8.67
C GLU A 210 1.45 26.98 8.32
N ASP A 211 2.39 27.32 9.20
CA ASP A 211 3.83 27.09 8.99
C ASP A 211 4.20 25.61 8.93
N LEU A 212 3.41 24.76 9.59
CA LEU A 212 3.57 23.31 9.63
C LEU A 212 2.66 22.58 8.65
N SER A 213 1.95 23.30 7.79
CA SER A 213 1.00 22.78 6.81
C SER A 213 1.58 22.83 5.39
N ILE A 214 0.98 22.06 4.47
CA ILE A 214 1.42 21.98 3.09
C ILE A 214 0.85 23.16 2.30
N LEU A 215 1.71 23.90 1.60
CA LEU A 215 1.29 24.98 0.70
C LEU A 215 0.56 24.42 -0.53
N THR A 216 -0.58 25.01 -0.88
CA THR A 216 -1.41 24.54 -2.01
C THR A 216 -2.23 25.68 -2.64
N THR A 217 -3.10 25.36 -3.60
CA THR A 217 -3.94 26.33 -4.33
C THR A 217 -5.24 26.67 -3.61
N TYR A 218 -5.69 27.91 -3.71
CA TYR A 218 -6.97 28.36 -3.16
C TYR A 218 -8.09 28.44 -4.20
N HIS A 219 -9.32 28.10 -3.82
CA HIS A 219 -10.47 28.03 -4.72
C HIS A 219 -10.89 29.38 -5.35
N LYS A 220 -10.50 30.51 -4.75
CA LYS A 220 -10.71 31.86 -5.31
C LYS A 220 -9.35 32.52 -5.60
N HIS A 221 -8.64 31.98 -6.59
CA HIS A 221 -7.28 32.37 -6.93
C HIS A 221 -7.08 33.87 -7.19
N LEU A 222 -8.12 34.58 -7.67
CA LEU A 222 -8.09 36.04 -7.87
C LEU A 222 -8.10 36.86 -6.56
N ILE A 223 -8.56 36.27 -5.45
CA ILE A 223 -8.58 36.91 -4.13
C ILE A 223 -7.29 36.57 -3.37
N ARG A 224 -6.94 35.29 -3.34
CA ARG A 224 -5.73 34.76 -2.71
C ARG A 224 -5.27 33.59 -3.58
N PRO A 225 -4.02 33.55 -4.09
CA PRO A 225 -3.59 32.49 -4.99
C PRO A 225 -3.41 31.14 -4.27
N PHE A 226 -2.91 31.17 -3.03
CA PHE A 226 -2.49 29.98 -2.28
C PHE A 226 -3.23 29.82 -0.97
N SER A 227 -3.37 28.58 -0.50
CA SER A 227 -3.87 28.20 0.82
C SER A 227 -2.88 27.22 1.45
N THR A 228 -3.19 26.73 2.64
CA THR A 228 -2.51 25.57 3.23
C THR A 228 -3.49 24.43 3.43
N ILE A 229 -2.96 23.20 3.49
CA ILE A 229 -3.71 21.98 3.80
C ILE A 229 -2.85 21.09 4.69
N HIS A 230 -3.49 20.32 5.56
CA HIS A 230 -2.85 19.46 6.53
C HIS A 230 -3.63 18.17 6.74
N GLY A 231 -3.07 17.31 7.59
CA GLY A 231 -3.59 15.99 7.91
C GLY A 231 -3.58 15.04 6.72
N THR A 232 -4.30 13.92 6.90
CA THR A 232 -4.29 12.81 5.95
C THR A 232 -4.92 13.14 4.59
N SER A 233 -5.64 14.27 4.50
CA SER A 233 -6.14 14.84 3.23
C SER A 233 -5.01 15.29 2.29
N SER A 234 -3.96 15.92 2.84
CA SER A 234 -2.80 16.33 2.04
C SER A 234 -1.92 15.14 1.66
N ALA A 235 -1.73 14.21 2.61
CA ALA A 235 -0.99 12.97 2.38
C ALA A 235 -1.62 12.11 1.27
N VAL A 236 -2.95 11.91 1.27
CA VAL A 236 -3.63 11.12 0.23
C VAL A 236 -3.57 11.79 -1.15
N ALA A 237 -3.61 13.13 -1.22
CA ALA A 237 -3.44 13.85 -2.47
C ALA A 237 -2.02 13.68 -3.04
N LYS A 238 -1.01 13.67 -2.17
CA LYS A 238 0.38 13.38 -2.54
C LYS A 238 0.55 11.94 -3.03
N ALA A 239 -0.18 10.97 -2.45
CA ALA A 239 -0.18 9.59 -2.92
C ALA A 239 -0.72 9.48 -4.35
N ALA A 240 -1.80 10.20 -4.64
CA ALA A 240 -2.37 10.26 -5.98
C ALA A 240 -1.42 10.92 -6.99
N TRP A 241 -0.68 11.95 -6.59
CA TRP A 241 0.40 12.52 -7.41
C TRP A 241 1.48 11.49 -7.71
N MET A 242 2.00 10.78 -6.70
CA MET A 242 3.03 9.75 -6.91
C MET A 242 2.55 8.63 -7.84
N ALA A 243 1.30 8.18 -7.68
CA ALA A 243 0.71 7.18 -8.58
C ALA A 243 0.65 7.69 -10.03
N ALA A 244 0.30 8.96 -10.25
CA ALA A 244 0.29 9.55 -11.58
C ALA A 244 1.69 9.58 -12.22
N GLN A 245 2.75 9.85 -11.43
CA GLN A 245 4.13 9.78 -11.93
C GLN A 245 4.54 8.35 -12.31
N ILE A 246 4.12 7.33 -11.54
CA ILE A 246 4.37 5.93 -11.88
C ILE A 246 3.65 5.53 -13.18
N TYR A 247 2.40 5.97 -13.37
CA TYR A 247 1.66 5.74 -14.62
C TYR A 247 2.28 6.44 -15.83
N GLU A 248 2.86 7.63 -15.63
CA GLU A 248 3.59 8.34 -16.68
C GLU A 248 4.84 7.56 -17.10
N GLU A 249 5.63 7.09 -16.13
CA GLU A 249 6.85 6.32 -16.42
C GLU A 249 6.54 4.96 -17.07
N TYR A 250 5.47 4.29 -16.60
CA TYR A 250 5.07 2.97 -17.07
C TYR A 250 3.62 2.94 -17.60
N PRO A 251 3.37 3.47 -18.81
CA PRO A 251 2.04 3.42 -19.40
C PRO A 251 1.51 1.98 -19.55
N GLY A 252 0.25 1.74 -19.17
CA GLY A 252 -0.39 0.42 -19.25
C GLY A 252 -0.05 -0.56 -18.11
N ILE A 253 0.76 -0.15 -17.14
CA ILE A 253 1.03 -0.94 -15.94
C ILE A 253 -0.26 -1.14 -15.11
N TRP A 254 -0.41 -2.30 -14.46
CA TRP A 254 -1.66 -2.59 -13.73
C TRP A 254 -1.80 -1.76 -12.45
N PRO A 255 -3.03 -1.42 -12.02
CA PRO A 255 -3.26 -0.72 -10.74
C PRO A 255 -2.76 -1.52 -9.54
N GLU A 256 -2.82 -2.85 -9.57
CA GLU A 256 -2.21 -3.73 -8.57
C GLU A 256 -0.69 -3.53 -8.50
N THR A 257 -0.04 -3.26 -9.65
CA THR A 257 1.40 -3.04 -9.75
C THR A 257 1.81 -1.67 -9.24
N VAL A 258 1.10 -0.60 -9.59
CA VAL A 258 1.35 0.74 -9.02
C VAL A 258 1.20 0.68 -7.49
N ARG A 259 0.17 -0.02 -7.01
CA ARG A 259 -0.03 -0.26 -5.58
C ARG A 259 1.14 -1.03 -4.96
N ALA A 260 1.64 -2.06 -5.63
CA ALA A 260 2.78 -2.83 -5.18
C ALA A 260 4.06 -1.97 -5.12
N LEU A 261 4.37 -1.19 -6.16
CA LEU A 261 5.57 -0.34 -6.24
C LEU A 261 5.60 0.74 -5.14
N LEU A 262 4.46 1.38 -4.85
CA LEU A 262 4.36 2.34 -3.75
C LEU A 262 4.66 1.70 -2.39
N VAL A 263 4.10 0.51 -2.13
CA VAL A 263 4.35 -0.19 -0.86
C VAL A 263 5.75 -0.82 -0.81
N HIS A 264 6.29 -1.27 -1.96
CA HIS A 264 7.60 -1.90 -2.05
C HIS A 264 8.74 -0.90 -1.81
N SER A 265 8.60 0.31 -2.35
CA SER A 265 9.54 1.41 -2.17
C SER A 265 9.50 2.00 -0.76
N ALA A 266 8.43 1.77 0.00
CA ALA A 266 8.26 2.39 1.31
C ALA A 266 9.31 1.97 2.35
N ARG A 267 9.77 2.94 3.14
CA ARG A 267 10.73 2.73 4.24
C ARG A 267 10.30 3.48 5.50
N TRP A 268 10.52 2.86 6.66
CA TRP A 268 10.39 3.55 7.95
C TRP A 268 11.61 4.42 8.21
N THR A 269 11.37 5.64 8.70
CA THR A 269 12.43 6.51 9.19
C THR A 269 12.98 5.99 10.51
N ASP A 270 14.17 6.44 10.90
CA ASP A 270 14.72 6.16 12.23
C ASP A 270 13.84 6.74 13.34
N ALA A 271 13.18 7.87 13.09
CA ALA A 271 12.24 8.50 14.03
C ALA A 271 11.03 7.59 14.29
N MET A 272 10.39 7.03 13.25
CA MET A 272 9.31 6.06 13.39
C MET A 272 9.74 4.81 14.16
N ARG A 273 10.94 4.28 13.86
CA ARG A 273 11.48 3.11 14.57
C ARG A 273 11.70 3.40 16.05
N LYS A 274 12.27 4.55 16.40
CA LYS A 274 12.43 4.99 17.79
C LYS A 274 11.08 5.16 18.48
N GLN A 275 10.09 5.68 17.76
CA GLN A 275 8.75 5.96 18.28
C GLN A 275 7.96 4.68 18.60
N PHE A 276 8.01 3.66 17.74
CA PHE A 276 7.09 2.50 17.84
C PHE A 276 7.76 1.13 17.94
N CYS A 277 9.08 1.01 17.70
CA CYS A 277 9.81 -0.26 17.67
C CYS A 277 10.91 -0.35 18.73
N THR A 278 10.58 0.02 19.97
CA THR A 278 11.52 -0.03 21.11
C THR A 278 11.96 -1.45 21.48
N GLU A 279 11.07 -2.44 21.32
CA GLU A 279 11.40 -3.86 21.43
C GLU A 279 11.31 -4.55 20.06
N ASP A 280 12.46 -4.76 19.42
CA ASP A 280 12.53 -5.30 18.05
C ASP A 280 12.17 -6.80 17.97
N SER A 281 10.87 -7.09 18.00
CA SER A 281 10.32 -8.43 17.81
C SER A 281 9.08 -8.42 16.92
N LYS A 282 8.86 -9.53 16.19
CA LYS A 282 7.72 -9.72 15.28
C LYS A 282 6.38 -9.47 15.98
N THR A 283 6.25 -9.84 17.26
CA THR A 283 4.99 -9.74 18.00
C THR A 283 4.84 -8.43 18.78
N LYS A 284 5.86 -7.60 18.96
CA LYS A 284 5.74 -6.35 19.73
C LYS A 284 6.11 -5.14 18.88
N GLY A 285 7.34 -4.65 18.95
CA GLY A 285 7.74 -3.40 18.31
C GLY A 285 7.54 -3.40 16.80
N ARG A 286 7.89 -4.47 16.08
CA ARG A 286 7.69 -4.53 14.62
C ARG A 286 6.21 -4.46 14.25
N ARG A 287 5.35 -5.11 15.03
CA ARG A 287 3.90 -5.07 14.83
C ARG A 287 3.32 -3.70 15.15
N LEU A 288 3.74 -3.08 16.25
CA LEU A 288 3.30 -1.74 16.63
C LEU A 288 3.72 -0.71 15.58
N LEU A 289 4.97 -0.78 15.10
CA LEU A 289 5.48 0.04 14.00
C LEU A 289 4.66 -0.15 12.73
N LEU A 290 4.45 -1.40 12.31
CA LEU A 290 3.67 -1.72 11.11
C LEU A 290 2.22 -1.21 11.20
N ARG A 291 1.56 -1.35 12.36
CA ARG A 291 0.17 -0.93 12.58
C ARG A 291 0.01 0.59 12.76
N SER A 292 1.08 1.29 13.13
CA SER A 292 1.10 2.75 13.29
C SER A 292 1.49 3.45 11.99
N CYS A 293 2.53 2.96 11.32
CA CYS A 293 3.18 3.63 10.20
C CYS A 293 3.03 2.91 8.86
N GLY A 294 2.26 1.83 8.79
CA GLY A 294 2.18 1.00 7.60
C GLY A 294 3.55 0.46 7.21
N TYR A 295 3.82 0.42 5.91
CA TYR A 295 5.12 0.07 5.35
C TYR A 295 6.11 1.26 5.30
N GLY A 296 5.71 2.43 5.79
CA GLY A 296 6.52 3.64 5.86
C GLY A 296 6.22 4.65 4.74
N ILE A 297 7.23 5.44 4.40
CA ILE A 297 7.13 6.52 3.41
C ILE A 297 7.59 5.97 2.05
N PRO A 298 6.75 5.99 0.99
CA PRO A 298 7.14 5.56 -0.34
C PRO A 298 8.20 6.49 -0.92
N ASP A 299 9.09 5.92 -1.73
CA ASP A 299 10.17 6.62 -2.40
C ASP A 299 9.92 6.51 -3.91
N LEU A 300 9.67 7.65 -4.57
CA LEU A 300 9.30 7.66 -5.98
C LEU A 300 10.42 7.11 -6.84
N ASP A 301 11.66 7.55 -6.62
CA ASP A 301 12.82 7.14 -7.41
C ASP A 301 13.02 5.62 -7.27
N LYS A 302 12.91 5.07 -6.06
CA LYS A 302 12.95 3.60 -5.86
C LYS A 302 11.76 2.85 -6.47
N ALA A 303 10.62 3.52 -6.69
CA ALA A 303 9.44 2.91 -7.33
C ALA A 303 9.55 2.88 -8.86
N ILE A 304 10.25 3.85 -9.47
CA ILE A 304 10.32 4.02 -10.93
C ILE A 304 11.71 3.78 -11.54
N GLN A 305 12.75 3.57 -10.74
CA GLN A 305 14.10 3.31 -11.23
C GLN A 305 14.64 1.98 -10.68
N CYS A 306 15.50 1.36 -11.49
CA CYS A 306 16.47 0.39 -11.01
C CYS A 306 17.83 1.09 -10.89
N ALA A 307 18.57 0.79 -9.83
CA ALA A 307 19.97 1.18 -9.67
C ALA A 307 20.87 -0.05 -9.84
N ASN A 308 22.16 0.16 -10.09
CA ASN A 308 23.12 -0.93 -10.27
C ASN A 308 23.14 -1.89 -9.07
N ASN A 309 22.95 -1.38 -7.85
CA ASN A 309 22.93 -2.15 -6.61
C ASN A 309 21.51 -2.50 -6.10
N SER A 310 20.46 -2.13 -6.83
CA SER A 310 19.06 -2.34 -6.45
C SER A 310 18.15 -2.50 -7.67
N VAL A 311 17.71 -3.73 -7.94
CA VAL A 311 16.91 -4.05 -9.13
C VAL A 311 15.53 -4.52 -8.72
N ASN A 312 14.49 -3.88 -9.26
CA ASN A 312 13.10 -4.28 -9.09
C ASN A 312 12.67 -5.19 -10.24
N LEU A 313 12.35 -6.45 -9.95
CA LEU A 313 11.66 -7.35 -10.87
C LEU A 313 10.15 -7.23 -10.67
N VAL A 314 9.43 -6.89 -11.73
CA VAL A 314 7.97 -6.75 -11.71
C VAL A 314 7.33 -7.85 -12.56
N ILE A 315 6.41 -8.59 -11.96
CA ILE A 315 5.62 -9.63 -12.63
C ILE A 315 4.13 -9.27 -12.50
N GLN A 316 3.42 -9.32 -13.61
CA GLN A 316 1.97 -9.17 -13.71
C GLN A 316 1.39 -10.44 -14.32
N ASP A 317 0.52 -11.12 -13.59
CA ASP A 317 0.03 -12.44 -14.02
C ASP A 317 -1.39 -12.71 -13.46
N GLU A 318 -2.06 -13.72 -14.00
CA GLU A 318 -3.42 -14.13 -13.63
C GLU A 318 -3.43 -15.59 -13.20
N LEU A 319 -4.03 -15.88 -12.04
CA LEU A 319 -4.18 -17.25 -11.55
C LEU A 319 -5.65 -17.62 -11.30
N GLN A 320 -6.01 -18.87 -11.55
CA GLN A 320 -7.31 -19.44 -11.18
C GLN A 320 -7.18 -20.15 -9.82
N PRO A 321 -7.60 -19.53 -8.70
CA PRO A 321 -7.30 -20.03 -7.36
C PRO A 321 -7.98 -21.38 -7.05
N PHE A 322 -9.18 -21.60 -7.60
CA PHE A 322 -10.02 -22.74 -7.23
C PHE A 322 -10.52 -23.51 -8.45
N LYS A 323 -10.90 -24.76 -8.21
CA LYS A 323 -11.66 -25.61 -9.14
C LYS A 323 -12.61 -26.44 -8.29
N LYS A 324 -13.90 -26.07 -8.31
CA LYS A 324 -14.94 -26.56 -7.40
C LYS A 324 -14.58 -26.26 -5.94
N ASP A 325 -14.51 -27.29 -5.11
CA ASP A 325 -14.20 -27.27 -3.68
C ASP A 325 -12.69 -27.35 -3.37
N LYS A 326 -11.83 -27.35 -4.40
CA LYS A 326 -10.37 -27.58 -4.26
C LYS A 326 -9.56 -26.37 -4.71
N MET A 327 -8.36 -26.23 -4.13
CA MET A 327 -7.30 -25.37 -4.69
C MET A 327 -6.89 -25.87 -6.08
N ASN A 328 -6.60 -24.95 -7.00
CA ASN A 328 -6.27 -25.24 -8.39
C ASN A 328 -4.83 -24.85 -8.75
N GLU A 329 -4.57 -23.58 -9.07
CA GLU A 329 -3.25 -23.13 -9.56
C GLU A 329 -2.35 -22.61 -8.43
N MET A 330 -1.05 -22.76 -8.65
CA MET A 330 0.05 -22.16 -7.90
C MET A 330 1.13 -21.79 -8.92
N HIS A 331 1.59 -20.55 -8.90
CA HIS A 331 2.63 -20.08 -9.82
C HIS A 331 3.98 -20.17 -9.12
N LEU A 332 4.99 -20.58 -9.88
CA LEU A 332 6.38 -20.62 -9.43
C LEU A 332 7.21 -19.78 -10.41
N HIS A 333 7.67 -18.63 -9.93
CA HIS A 333 8.44 -17.68 -10.71
C HIS A 333 9.92 -17.90 -10.49
N LYS A 334 10.65 -18.23 -11.57
CA LYS A 334 12.10 -18.26 -11.54
C LYS A 334 12.62 -16.83 -11.68
N LEU A 335 13.39 -16.39 -10.69
CA LEU A 335 14.02 -15.08 -10.69
C LEU A 335 15.38 -15.16 -11.40
N PRO A 336 15.68 -14.22 -12.31
CA PRO A 336 16.91 -14.19 -13.09
C PRO A 336 18.05 -13.56 -12.28
N TRP A 337 18.35 -14.09 -11.10
CA TRP A 337 19.39 -13.53 -10.24
C TRP A 337 20.80 -13.75 -10.78
N PRO A 338 21.67 -12.74 -10.73
CA PRO A 338 23.02 -12.82 -11.28
C PRO A 338 23.90 -13.61 -10.31
N LYS A 339 23.80 -14.94 -10.38
CA LYS A 339 24.43 -15.85 -9.41
C LYS A 339 25.92 -15.58 -9.23
N ASP A 340 26.66 -15.44 -10.33
CA ASP A 340 28.11 -15.22 -10.27
C ASP A 340 28.45 -13.89 -9.57
N VAL A 341 27.67 -12.84 -9.81
CA VAL A 341 27.86 -11.53 -9.15
C VAL A 341 27.57 -11.64 -7.66
N LEU A 342 26.42 -12.21 -7.29
CA LEU A 342 26.05 -12.37 -5.88
C LEU A 342 27.02 -13.30 -5.13
N GLN A 343 27.54 -14.35 -5.78
CA GLN A 343 28.58 -15.22 -5.21
C GLN A 343 29.89 -14.47 -5.00
N SER A 344 30.28 -13.59 -5.93
CA SER A 344 31.50 -12.79 -5.81
C SER A 344 31.47 -11.80 -4.63
N LEU A 345 30.28 -11.40 -4.19
CA LEU A 345 30.09 -10.56 -2.99
C LEU A 345 30.27 -11.32 -1.68
N GLY A 346 30.31 -12.66 -1.71
CA GLY A 346 30.57 -13.50 -0.54
C GLY A 346 29.65 -13.21 0.64
N GLU A 347 30.25 -12.83 1.77
CA GLU A 347 29.58 -12.56 3.05
C GLU A 347 29.02 -11.13 3.17
N THR A 348 28.92 -10.38 2.07
CA THR A 348 28.26 -9.07 2.09
C THR A 348 26.79 -9.22 2.45
N GLU A 349 26.31 -8.45 3.43
CA GLU A 349 24.89 -8.42 3.77
C GLU A 349 24.08 -7.80 2.61
N ALA A 350 23.01 -8.48 2.23
CA ALA A 350 22.10 -8.07 1.17
C ALA A 350 20.65 -8.24 1.65
N THR A 351 19.76 -7.42 1.09
CA THR A 351 18.33 -7.45 1.44
C THR A 351 17.54 -7.95 0.26
N ILE A 352 16.69 -8.96 0.47
CA ILE A 352 15.63 -9.31 -0.47
C ILE A 352 14.30 -8.78 0.05
N ARG A 353 13.54 -8.11 -0.81
CA ARG A 353 12.18 -7.64 -0.50
C ARG A 353 11.21 -8.22 -1.51
N VAL A 354 10.04 -8.61 -1.02
CA VAL A 354 8.95 -9.12 -1.86
C VAL A 354 7.67 -8.39 -1.49
N THR A 355 6.96 -7.91 -2.51
CA THR A 355 5.63 -7.33 -2.38
C THR A 355 4.66 -8.02 -3.34
N LEU A 356 3.61 -8.62 -2.81
CA LEU A 356 2.51 -9.23 -3.56
C LEU A 356 1.26 -8.36 -3.38
N SER A 357 0.68 -7.88 -4.49
CA SER A 357 -0.56 -7.11 -4.50
C SER A 357 -1.61 -7.74 -5.41
N TYR A 358 -2.86 -7.77 -4.95
CA TYR A 358 -4.01 -8.26 -5.71
C TYR A 358 -5.28 -7.60 -5.20
N PHE A 359 -6.36 -7.66 -5.99
CA PHE A 359 -7.66 -7.13 -5.58
C PHE A 359 -8.67 -8.24 -5.35
N ILE A 360 -9.24 -8.28 -4.13
CA ILE A 360 -10.27 -9.25 -3.76
C ILE A 360 -11.66 -8.75 -4.19
N GLU A 361 -12.56 -9.66 -4.54
CA GLU A 361 -14.00 -9.32 -4.60
C GLU A 361 -14.57 -9.47 -3.18
N PRO A 362 -15.30 -8.47 -2.66
CA PRO A 362 -15.98 -8.58 -1.37
C PRO A 362 -17.14 -9.59 -1.45
N GLY A 363 -17.35 -10.36 -0.39
CA GLY A 363 -18.37 -11.40 -0.33
C GLY A 363 -19.78 -10.81 -0.37
N PRO A 364 -20.74 -11.40 -1.10
CA PRO A 364 -22.08 -10.82 -1.22
C PRO A 364 -22.82 -10.85 0.11
N GLY A 365 -23.33 -9.68 0.52
CA GLY A 365 -24.07 -9.45 1.76
C GLY A 365 -23.19 -9.38 3.01
N GLU A 366 -23.47 -8.42 3.90
CA GLU A 366 -22.68 -8.15 5.12
C GLU A 366 -22.73 -9.29 6.16
N VAL A 367 -23.70 -10.20 6.03
CA VAL A 367 -23.90 -11.29 7.01
C VAL A 367 -22.71 -12.24 7.00
N GLY A 368 -21.96 -12.22 8.10
CA GLY A 368 -20.81 -13.09 8.33
C GLY A 368 -19.46 -12.51 7.93
N TRP A 369 -19.39 -11.23 7.53
CA TRP A 369 -18.10 -10.57 7.21
C TRP A 369 -17.13 -10.48 8.39
N LYS A 370 -17.57 -10.71 9.63
CA LYS A 370 -16.69 -10.84 10.81
C LYS A 370 -15.74 -12.05 10.74
N ASP A 371 -16.06 -13.03 9.89
CA ASP A 371 -15.19 -14.16 9.54
C ASP A 371 -14.33 -13.78 8.32
N LYS A 372 -13.00 -13.79 8.51
CA LYS A 372 -12.02 -13.39 7.48
C LYS A 372 -12.08 -14.21 6.21
N TYR A 373 -12.70 -15.40 6.22
CA TYR A 373 -12.83 -16.26 5.04
C TYR A 373 -14.11 -16.01 4.24
N ARG A 374 -15.06 -15.26 4.80
CA ARG A 374 -16.34 -14.96 4.16
C ARG A 374 -16.34 -13.62 3.44
N TYR A 375 -15.31 -12.81 3.64
CA TYR A 375 -15.17 -11.50 3.01
C TYR A 375 -14.38 -11.53 1.68
N PRO A 376 -13.12 -11.98 1.59
CA PRO A 376 -12.38 -11.96 0.33
C PRO A 376 -12.77 -13.12 -0.60
N SER A 377 -12.76 -12.88 -1.91
CA SER A 377 -12.93 -13.89 -2.96
C SER A 377 -11.97 -15.07 -2.78
N CYS A 378 -10.69 -14.75 -2.66
CA CYS A 378 -9.59 -15.61 -2.25
C CYS A 378 -8.53 -14.75 -1.55
N GLY A 379 -7.63 -15.37 -0.79
CA GLY A 379 -6.35 -14.74 -0.46
C GLY A 379 -5.24 -15.31 -1.33
N LEU A 380 -4.17 -14.56 -1.55
CA LEU A 380 -2.92 -15.05 -2.14
C LEU A 380 -1.78 -14.89 -1.15
N ARG A 381 -0.82 -15.80 -1.19
CA ARG A 381 0.38 -15.79 -0.35
C ARG A 381 1.61 -16.01 -1.21
N PHE A 382 2.76 -15.57 -0.69
CA PHE A 382 4.04 -15.86 -1.29
C PHE A 382 4.99 -16.52 -0.29
N ASP A 383 5.93 -17.27 -0.84
CA ASP A 383 7.15 -17.67 -0.16
C ASP A 383 8.30 -17.75 -1.16
N VAL A 384 9.52 -17.67 -0.66
CA VAL A 384 10.75 -17.70 -1.47
C VAL A 384 11.57 -18.90 -1.05
N ILE A 385 12.14 -19.60 -2.02
CA ILE A 385 13.03 -20.73 -1.75
C ILE A 385 14.24 -20.28 -0.90
N ASN A 386 14.59 -21.10 0.08
CA ASN A 386 15.74 -20.88 0.94
C ASN A 386 16.98 -21.66 0.47
N SER A 387 18.17 -21.27 0.90
CA SER A 387 19.43 -21.96 0.56
C SER A 387 19.55 -23.36 1.17
N ASN A 388 18.74 -23.66 2.19
CA ASN A 388 18.73 -24.94 2.90
C ASN A 388 17.67 -25.95 2.42
N GLU A 389 17.01 -25.69 1.29
CA GLU A 389 15.97 -26.58 0.74
C GLU A 389 16.15 -26.77 -0.78
N THR A 390 15.79 -27.95 -1.27
CA THR A 390 15.70 -28.19 -2.73
C THR A 390 14.39 -27.63 -3.28
N LEU A 391 14.28 -27.50 -4.60
CA LEU A 391 13.02 -27.08 -5.23
C LEU A 391 11.85 -28.04 -4.92
N GLU A 392 12.13 -29.34 -4.80
CA GLU A 392 11.10 -30.33 -4.47
C GLU A 392 10.66 -30.21 -3.01
N ASP A 393 11.60 -29.99 -2.08
CA ASP A 393 11.27 -29.75 -0.67
C ASP A 393 10.51 -28.44 -0.48
N PHE A 394 10.88 -27.39 -1.20
CA PHE A 394 10.15 -26.13 -1.25
C PHE A 394 8.69 -26.32 -1.69
N LYS A 395 8.47 -27.10 -2.76
CA LYS A 395 7.12 -27.45 -3.23
C LYS A 395 6.34 -28.23 -2.17
N LYS A 396 6.96 -29.19 -1.47
CA LYS A 396 6.32 -29.95 -0.37
C LYS A 396 5.97 -29.04 0.81
N ARG A 397 6.82 -28.07 1.13
CA ARG A 397 6.63 -27.12 2.22
C ARG A 397 5.39 -26.27 2.00
N ILE A 398 5.24 -25.70 0.79
CA ILE A 398 4.14 -24.81 0.43
C ILE A 398 2.86 -25.59 0.10
N ASN A 399 2.96 -26.69 -0.63
CA ASN A 399 1.81 -27.39 -1.18
C ASN A 399 1.66 -28.79 -0.57
N VAL A 400 0.65 -28.94 0.28
CA VAL A 400 0.32 -30.23 0.92
C VAL A 400 0.07 -31.33 -0.11
N LYS A 401 -0.41 -31.03 -1.33
CA LYS A 401 -0.62 -32.03 -2.39
C LYS A 401 0.67 -32.59 -2.97
N MET A 402 1.81 -31.92 -2.79
CA MET A 402 3.12 -32.40 -3.25
C MET A 402 3.78 -33.38 -2.27
N ARG A 403 3.11 -33.67 -1.13
CA ARG A 403 3.62 -34.57 -0.10
C ARG A 403 3.14 -35.99 -0.37
N GLU A 404 4.07 -36.93 -0.55
CA GLU A 404 3.75 -38.37 -0.67
C GLU A 404 3.20 -38.94 0.66
N LYS A 405 3.72 -38.43 1.79
CA LYS A 405 3.22 -38.70 3.15
C LYS A 405 2.80 -37.38 3.79
N LYS A 406 1.63 -37.31 4.44
CA LYS A 406 1.11 -36.07 5.05
C LYS A 406 2.07 -35.40 6.06
N GLU A 407 2.94 -36.21 6.67
CA GLU A 407 3.94 -35.80 7.65
C GLU A 407 5.24 -35.26 7.02
N ASP A 408 5.55 -35.65 5.78
CA ASP A 408 6.72 -35.17 5.04
C ASP A 408 6.47 -33.72 4.59
N ARG A 409 7.11 -32.76 5.25
CA ARG A 409 6.99 -31.34 4.92
C ARG A 409 8.09 -30.85 3.97
N GLY A 410 8.95 -31.75 3.48
CA GLY A 410 10.24 -31.40 2.91
C GLY A 410 11.23 -30.95 4.00
N ASP A 411 12.52 -31.05 3.68
CA ASP A 411 13.58 -30.49 4.52
C ASP A 411 13.78 -28.99 4.21
N GLY A 412 14.12 -28.21 5.26
CA GLY A 412 14.39 -26.77 5.16
C GLY A 412 13.32 -25.88 5.79
N SER A 413 13.51 -24.57 5.66
CA SER A 413 12.72 -23.58 6.40
C SER A 413 12.40 -22.34 5.57
N SER A 414 11.29 -21.67 5.87
CA SER A 414 11.06 -20.32 5.34
C SER A 414 12.19 -19.38 5.79
N ARG A 415 12.47 -18.36 4.98
CA ARG A 415 13.46 -17.34 5.30
C ARG A 415 13.07 -16.57 6.57
N GLU A 416 14.06 -16.00 7.24
CA GLU A 416 13.83 -15.15 8.42
C GLU A 416 13.31 -13.76 8.04
N TRP A 417 12.07 -13.73 7.58
CA TRP A 417 11.33 -12.52 7.25
C TRP A 417 11.22 -11.57 8.45
N TYR A 418 11.42 -10.27 8.22
CA TYR A 418 11.42 -9.24 9.25
C TYR A 418 10.07 -9.13 9.94
N LEU A 419 8.97 -9.06 9.18
CA LEU A 419 7.61 -9.02 9.73
C LEU A 419 7.07 -10.42 10.04
N GLY A 420 7.31 -11.36 9.13
CA GLY A 420 6.82 -12.73 9.20
C GLY A 420 5.34 -12.87 8.89
N VAL A 421 4.92 -14.11 8.60
CA VAL A 421 3.58 -14.45 8.09
C VAL A 421 2.43 -13.93 8.96
N VAL A 422 2.59 -13.87 10.29
CA VAL A 422 1.53 -13.43 11.21
C VAL A 422 1.15 -11.97 11.00
N ASN A 423 2.13 -11.11 10.69
CA ASN A 423 1.91 -9.69 10.43
C ASN A 423 1.60 -9.44 8.95
N ARG A 424 2.37 -10.08 8.06
CA ARG A 424 2.35 -9.86 6.62
C ARG A 424 1.06 -10.35 5.96
N ASP A 425 0.57 -11.51 6.36
CA ASP A 425 -0.49 -12.25 5.64
C ASP A 425 -1.91 -11.78 6.00
N THR A 426 -2.10 -10.46 6.07
CA THR A 426 -3.39 -9.80 6.36
C THR A 426 -3.78 -8.89 5.19
N GLY A 427 -5.06 -8.90 4.79
CA GLY A 427 -5.54 -8.14 3.63
C GLY A 427 -5.14 -8.71 2.26
N SER A 428 -5.01 -7.83 1.27
CA SER A 428 -4.68 -8.15 -0.14
C SER A 428 -3.39 -7.50 -0.66
N ILE A 429 -2.57 -6.97 0.24
CA ILE A 429 -1.19 -6.55 -0.06
C ILE A 429 -0.25 -7.05 1.01
N HIS A 430 0.80 -7.73 0.58
CA HIS A 430 1.75 -8.41 1.44
C HIS A 430 3.14 -7.93 1.07
N SER A 431 3.83 -7.21 1.96
CA SER A 431 5.21 -6.78 1.76
C SER A 431 6.07 -7.19 2.93
N ASP A 432 7.24 -7.75 2.67
CA ASP A 432 8.20 -8.13 3.70
C ASP A 432 9.61 -8.16 3.11
N PHE A 433 10.61 -8.16 3.98
CA PHE A 433 12.00 -8.24 3.60
C PHE A 433 12.75 -9.13 4.57
N CYS A 434 13.86 -9.71 4.11
CA CYS A 434 14.85 -10.30 4.99
C CYS A 434 16.25 -9.91 4.54
N ASN A 435 17.15 -9.85 5.52
CA ASN A 435 18.56 -9.67 5.30
C ASN A 435 19.23 -11.03 5.35
N ASP A 436 20.18 -11.26 4.46
CA ASP A 436 20.96 -12.49 4.38
C ASP A 436 22.31 -12.17 3.73
N LEU A 437 23.22 -13.13 3.70
CA LEU A 437 24.47 -13.00 2.94
C LEU A 437 24.16 -13.07 1.44
N ALA A 438 24.85 -12.27 0.64
CA ALA A 438 24.70 -12.25 -0.83
C ALA A 438 24.85 -13.65 -1.45
N VAL A 439 25.81 -14.45 -0.94
CA VAL A 439 26.00 -15.85 -1.35
C VAL A 439 24.76 -16.72 -1.12
N ASN A 440 23.98 -16.49 -0.05
CA ASN A 440 22.75 -17.23 0.24
C ASN A 440 21.56 -16.74 -0.60
N LEU A 441 21.57 -15.46 -1.01
CA LEU A 441 20.55 -14.91 -1.89
C LEU A 441 20.69 -15.37 -3.35
N CYS A 442 21.86 -15.90 -3.75
CA CYS A 442 22.06 -16.55 -5.06
C CYS A 442 21.05 -17.67 -5.32
N ASP A 443 20.69 -18.40 -4.26
CA ASP A 443 19.76 -19.52 -4.31
C ASP A 443 18.32 -19.09 -4.05
N ALA A 444 18.06 -17.80 -3.73
CA ALA A 444 16.72 -17.23 -3.59
C ALA A 444 16.01 -17.02 -4.94
N ASN A 445 16.14 -17.95 -5.88
CA ASN A 445 15.79 -17.76 -7.29
C ASN A 445 14.39 -18.28 -7.67
N GLN A 446 13.56 -18.65 -6.69
CA GLN A 446 12.18 -19.12 -6.92
C GLN A 446 11.23 -18.45 -5.95
N VAL A 447 10.15 -17.88 -6.47
CA VAL A 447 9.04 -17.33 -5.67
C VAL A 447 7.77 -18.06 -6.02
N ALA A 448 7.12 -18.64 -5.01
CA ALA A 448 5.81 -19.24 -5.19
C ALA A 448 4.72 -18.20 -4.88
N VAL A 449 3.68 -18.16 -5.71
CA VAL A 449 2.42 -17.46 -5.42
C VAL A 449 1.30 -18.49 -5.42
N TYR A 450 0.57 -18.58 -4.31
CA TYR A 450 -0.44 -19.62 -4.11
C TYR A 450 -1.69 -19.10 -3.40
N PRO A 451 -2.88 -19.67 -3.71
CA PRO A 451 -4.13 -19.24 -3.13
C PRO A 451 -4.36 -19.84 -1.73
N VAL A 452 -5.07 -19.07 -0.91
CA VAL A 452 -5.71 -19.50 0.33
C VAL A 452 -7.22 -19.30 0.22
N ILE A 453 -7.96 -19.97 1.11
CA ILE A 453 -9.42 -20.03 1.14
C ILE A 453 -10.07 -18.63 1.07
N GLY A 454 -11.20 -18.55 0.36
CA GLY A 454 -12.10 -17.40 0.33
C GLY A 454 -13.49 -17.80 -0.19
N TRP A 455 -14.41 -16.83 -0.29
CA TRP A 455 -15.81 -17.13 -0.54
C TRP A 455 -16.09 -17.71 -1.93
N TRP A 456 -15.22 -17.48 -2.93
CA TRP A 456 -15.35 -18.13 -4.25
C TRP A 456 -15.33 -19.66 -4.15
N ARG A 457 -14.62 -20.22 -3.17
CA ARG A 457 -14.60 -21.65 -2.87
C ARG A 457 -15.75 -22.08 -1.98
N GLU A 458 -15.96 -21.36 -0.88
CA GLU A 458 -16.93 -21.73 0.17
C GLU A 458 -18.39 -21.58 -0.29
N ARG A 459 -18.65 -20.71 -1.27
CA ARG A 459 -19.98 -20.47 -1.86
C ARG A 459 -20.00 -20.94 -3.31
N SER A 460 -19.63 -22.21 -3.54
CA SER A 460 -19.53 -22.82 -4.87
C SER A 460 -20.81 -22.69 -5.73
N HIS A 461 -21.99 -22.59 -5.09
CA HIS A 461 -23.28 -22.33 -5.72
C HIS A 461 -23.37 -20.99 -6.48
N LEU A 462 -22.48 -20.04 -6.19
CA LEU A 462 -22.37 -18.76 -6.91
C LEU A 462 -21.54 -18.86 -8.20
N GLY A 463 -20.98 -20.03 -8.52
CA GLY A 463 -20.26 -20.27 -9.78
C GLY A 463 -18.87 -19.63 -9.90
N LYS A 464 -18.46 -18.80 -8.93
CA LYS A 464 -17.21 -18.02 -8.94
C LYS A 464 -15.91 -18.82 -8.79
N HIS A 465 -15.99 -20.12 -8.51
CA HIS A 465 -14.82 -21.01 -8.40
C HIS A 465 -14.08 -21.23 -9.74
N LYS A 466 -14.54 -20.66 -10.85
CA LYS A 466 -13.90 -20.72 -12.18
C LYS A 466 -13.21 -19.40 -12.56
N GLU A 467 -13.39 -18.35 -11.76
CA GLU A 467 -12.83 -17.03 -12.07
C GLU A 467 -11.32 -17.01 -11.87
N LYS A 468 -10.67 -16.12 -12.62
CA LYS A 468 -9.25 -15.79 -12.47
C LYS A 468 -9.08 -14.50 -11.70
N LEU A 469 -7.92 -14.36 -11.08
CA LEU A 469 -7.54 -13.18 -10.30
C LEU A 469 -6.17 -12.68 -10.75
N ARG A 470 -6.07 -11.37 -11.01
CA ARG A 470 -4.82 -10.68 -11.27
C ARG A 470 -4.01 -10.51 -10.00
N TYR A 471 -2.70 -10.58 -10.14
CA TYR A 471 -1.77 -10.13 -9.11
C TYR A 471 -0.56 -9.47 -9.73
N SER A 472 0.09 -8.64 -8.91
CA SER A 472 1.42 -8.14 -9.19
C SER A 472 2.39 -8.59 -8.10
N LEU A 473 3.55 -9.06 -8.52
CA LEU A 473 4.66 -9.46 -7.67
C LEU A 473 5.86 -8.57 -7.99
N VAL A 474 6.32 -7.83 -6.98
CA VAL A 474 7.54 -7.02 -7.06
C VAL A 474 8.59 -7.65 -6.15
N VAL A 475 9.75 -7.98 -6.71
CA VAL A 475 10.87 -8.56 -5.96
C VAL A 475 12.11 -7.70 -6.20
N SER A 476 12.82 -7.35 -5.13
CA SER A 476 14.11 -6.66 -5.25
C SER A 476 15.19 -7.32 -4.43
N ILE A 477 16.42 -7.17 -4.90
CA ILE A 477 17.64 -7.41 -4.13
C ILE A 477 18.39 -6.08 -4.06
N GLU A 478 18.70 -5.66 -2.84
CA GLU A 478 19.45 -4.43 -2.53
C GLU A 478 20.75 -4.84 -1.83
N THR A 479 21.88 -4.37 -2.35
CA THR A 479 23.21 -4.52 -1.75
C THR A 479 23.75 -3.15 -1.32
N PRO A 480 24.68 -3.08 -0.34
CA PRO A 480 25.37 -1.83 -0.01
C PRO A 480 25.98 -1.22 -1.28
N GLU A 481 26.17 0.11 -1.29
CA GLU A 481 26.85 0.85 -2.38
C GLU A 481 28.33 0.45 -2.49
N VAL A 482 28.55 -0.76 -2.98
CA VAL A 482 29.80 -1.23 -3.56
C VAL A 482 29.62 -1.07 -5.08
N ASN A 483 30.71 -0.98 -5.85
CA ASN A 483 30.68 -0.97 -7.32
C ASN A 483 30.16 -2.30 -7.90
N THR A 484 28.93 -2.67 -7.58
CA THR A 484 28.26 -3.92 -7.93
C THR A 484 27.24 -3.59 -9.00
N ASP A 485 27.36 -4.26 -10.14
CA ASP A 485 26.38 -4.21 -11.22
C ASP A 485 25.50 -5.46 -11.19
N LEU A 486 24.35 -5.36 -10.54
CA LEU A 486 23.29 -6.37 -10.58
C LEU A 486 22.41 -6.20 -11.83
N TYR A 487 22.30 -4.99 -12.36
CA TYR A 487 21.34 -4.66 -13.41
C TYR A 487 21.68 -5.30 -14.75
N THR A 488 22.90 -5.10 -15.25
CA THR A 488 23.29 -5.56 -16.59
C THR A 488 23.14 -7.08 -16.76
N PRO A 489 23.60 -7.92 -15.80
CA PRO A 489 23.45 -9.36 -15.97
C PRO A 489 21.99 -9.82 -15.86
N ILE A 490 21.17 -9.19 -15.01
CA ILE A 490 19.73 -9.51 -14.89
C ILE A 490 19.01 -9.22 -16.21
N VAL A 491 19.21 -8.02 -16.78
CA VAL A 491 18.58 -7.64 -18.06
C VAL A 491 19.04 -8.55 -19.19
N THR A 492 20.31 -8.97 -19.17
CA THR A 492 20.84 -9.92 -20.15
C THR A 492 20.15 -11.27 -20.05
N GLU A 493 19.94 -11.81 -18.84
CA GLU A 493 19.23 -13.08 -18.65
C GLU A 493 17.76 -13.00 -19.08
N ILE A 494 17.07 -11.89 -18.78
CA ILE A 494 15.69 -11.65 -19.23
C ILE A 494 15.62 -11.57 -20.75
N THR A 495 16.53 -10.82 -21.39
CA THR A 495 16.53 -10.65 -22.87
C THR A 495 16.79 -11.96 -23.60
N ASN A 496 17.69 -12.80 -23.06
CA ASN A 496 17.99 -14.11 -23.61
C ASN A 496 16.88 -15.14 -23.38
N SER A 497 16.00 -14.89 -22.40
CA SER A 497 14.79 -15.66 -22.13
C SER A 497 13.67 -15.18 -23.06
N THR A 498 13.83 -15.37 -24.38
CA THR A 498 12.79 -15.01 -25.36
C THR A 498 11.42 -15.59 -24.97
N PRO A 499 10.34 -14.80 -25.01
CA PRO A 499 8.99 -15.34 -24.87
C PRO A 499 8.71 -16.24 -26.06
N VAL A 500 8.36 -17.51 -25.80
CA VAL A 500 7.80 -18.37 -26.83
C VAL A 500 6.43 -17.80 -27.19
N GLU A 501 6.34 -17.10 -28.32
CA GLU A 501 5.06 -16.81 -28.96
C GLU A 501 4.36 -18.14 -29.26
N VAL A 502 3.39 -18.51 -28.43
CA VAL A 502 2.44 -19.56 -28.78
C VAL A 502 1.45 -18.94 -29.76
N MET A 503 1.79 -18.99 -31.05
CA MET A 503 0.82 -18.75 -32.12
C MET A 503 -0.27 -19.82 -32.01
N ILE A 504 -1.46 -19.44 -31.52
CA ILE A 504 -2.66 -20.26 -31.65
C ILE A 504 -3.14 -20.09 -33.10
N SER A 505 -2.96 -21.13 -33.91
CA SER A 505 -3.57 -21.23 -35.24
C SER A 505 -5.09 -21.13 -35.13
N ARG A 506 -5.68 -20.33 -36.03
CA ARG A 506 -7.10 -19.95 -36.13
C ARG A 506 -8.11 -21.04 -35.76
#